data_AF-A0A2A4NE20-F1
#
_entry.id   AF-A0A2A4NE20-F1
#
_cell.length_a   1.000
_cell.length_b   1.000
_cell.length_c   1.000
_cell.angle_alpha   90.00
_cell.angle_beta   90.00
_cell.angle_gamma   90.00
#
_symmetry.space_group_name_H-M   'P 1'
#
loop_
_entity.id
_entity.type
_entity.pdbx_description
1 polymer ?
#
loop_
_entity_poly.entity_id
_entity_poly.type
_entity_poly.pdbx_seq_one_letter_code
_entity_poly.pdbx_strand_id
1 'polypeptide(L)'
;MAKHPQLVDQWNRPIQRSTLQKEVSAPTIGGVRSPISGYPADGLNPLRFLELAETIEERDSHYLGVLSTRKRSVSQIEITV
;
A
#
# COMPACT_ATOMS: atom_id res chain seq x y z
N MET A 1 -12.47 -9.89 -45.38
CA MET A 1 -12.39 -10.06 -43.91
C MET A 1 -11.54 -8.93 -43.35
N ALA A 2 -12.11 -8.05 -42.51
CA ALA A 2 -11.39 -6.88 -42.02
C ALA A 2 -10.36 -7.30 -40.94
N LYS A 3 -9.09 -6.93 -41.12
CA LYS A 3 -8.06 -7.11 -40.09
C LYS A 3 -8.37 -6.17 -38.92
N HIS A 4 -8.62 -6.71 -37.74
CA HIS A 4 -8.78 -5.90 -36.54
C HIS A 4 -7.44 -5.22 -36.18
N PRO A 5 -7.45 -3.93 -35.81
CA PRO A 5 -6.24 -3.24 -35.38
C PRO A 5 -5.63 -3.92 -34.15
N GLN A 6 -4.34 -4.24 -34.23
CA GLN A 6 -3.59 -4.94 -33.19
C GLN A 6 -2.78 -3.93 -32.38
N LEU A 7 -3.02 -3.89 -31.06
CA LEU A 7 -2.28 -3.00 -30.16
C LEU A 7 -0.85 -3.50 -29.97
N VAL A 8 0.10 -2.59 -30.06
CA VAL A 8 1.54 -2.84 -29.90
C VAL A 8 2.09 -2.05 -28.70
N ASP A 9 3.15 -2.57 -28.09
CA ASP A 9 3.89 -1.88 -27.03
C ASP A 9 4.85 -0.82 -27.59
N GLN A 10 5.57 -0.14 -26.69
CA GLN A 10 6.54 0.90 -27.04
C GLN A 10 7.75 0.39 -27.86
N TRP A 11 7.95 -0.92 -27.95
CA TRP A 11 8.97 -1.57 -28.77
C TRP A 11 8.38 -2.23 -30.02
N ASN A 12 7.15 -1.86 -30.37
CA ASN A 12 6.43 -2.34 -31.55
C ASN A 12 6.13 -3.85 -31.52
N ARG A 13 6.08 -4.46 -30.32
CA ARG A 13 5.70 -5.87 -30.14
C ARG A 13 4.20 -5.96 -29.87
N PRO A 14 3.50 -6.97 -30.42
CA PRO A 14 2.07 -7.12 -30.20
C PRO A 14 1.76 -7.44 -28.73
N ILE A 15 0.83 -6.68 -28.14
CA ILE A 15 0.40 -6.89 -26.76
C ILE A 15 -0.41 -8.19 -26.65
N GLN A 16 0.01 -9.08 -25.75
CA GLN A 16 -0.72 -10.31 -25.44
C GLN A 16 -1.82 -10.00 -24.41
N ARG A 17 -3.08 -9.90 -24.85
CA ARG A 17 -4.19 -9.54 -23.95
C ARG A 17 -4.41 -10.55 -22.81
N SER A 18 -4.05 -11.81 -23.01
CA SER A 18 -4.13 -12.87 -22.00
C SER A 18 -3.16 -12.65 -20.84
N THR A 19 -2.03 -11.96 -21.05
CA THR A 19 -1.07 -11.67 -19.97
C THR A 19 -1.51 -10.47 -19.13
N LEU A 20 -2.31 -9.56 -19.68
CA LEU A 20 -2.84 -8.40 -18.94
C LEU A 20 -3.90 -8.78 -17.90
N GLN A 21 -4.52 -9.95 -18.04
CA GLN A 21 -5.50 -10.47 -17.08
C GLN A 21 -4.84 -11.25 -15.94
N LYS A 22 -3.51 -11.47 -16.01
CA LYS A 22 -2.78 -12.13 -14.94
C LYS A 22 -2.49 -11.13 -13.84
N GLU A 23 -2.84 -11.50 -12.61
CA GLU A 23 -2.53 -10.72 -11.42
C GLU A 23 -1.01 -10.68 -11.20
N VAL A 24 -0.42 -9.49 -11.26
CA VAL A 24 1.04 -9.27 -11.10
C VAL A 24 1.40 -8.88 -9.66
N SER A 25 0.47 -8.23 -8.95
CA SER A 25 0.70 -7.72 -7.61
C SER A 25 -0.60 -7.62 -6.80
N ALA A 26 -0.99 -8.74 -6.19
CA ALA A 26 -1.97 -8.73 -5.12
C ALA A 26 -1.39 -8.07 -3.86
N PRO A 27 -2.20 -7.42 -3.00
CA PRO A 27 -1.80 -7.14 -1.63
C PRO A 27 -1.41 -8.47 -0.95
N THR A 28 -0.13 -8.65 -0.66
CA THR A 28 0.31 -9.85 0.07
C THR A 28 0.03 -9.65 1.55
N ILE A 29 -0.77 -10.54 2.16
CA ILE A 29 -1.13 -10.48 3.59
C ILE A 29 0.10 -10.59 4.53
N GLY A 30 1.29 -10.93 4.01
CA GLY A 30 2.53 -11.07 4.79
C GLY A 30 3.62 -10.02 4.53
N GLY A 31 3.36 -8.99 3.72
CA GLY A 31 4.40 -8.03 3.33
C GLY A 31 4.65 -6.92 4.35
N VAL A 32 5.05 -7.24 5.60
CA VAL A 32 5.65 -6.21 6.46
C VAL A 32 7.00 -5.88 5.84
N ARG A 33 7.10 -4.75 5.15
CA ARG A 33 8.42 -4.25 4.73
C ARG A 33 9.20 -4.03 6.01
N SER A 34 10.10 -4.96 6.33
CA SER A 34 11.11 -4.72 7.35
C SER A 34 11.87 -3.49 6.85
N PRO A 35 11.83 -2.35 7.55
CA PRO A 35 12.77 -1.30 7.24
C PRO A 35 14.14 -1.93 7.49
N ILE A 36 14.98 -1.96 6.46
CA ILE A 36 16.34 -2.49 6.54
C ILE A 36 17.18 -1.66 7.56
N SER A 37 16.67 -0.50 7.99
CA SER A 37 17.12 0.28 9.13
C SER A 37 16.19 0.09 10.32
N GLY A 38 16.75 0.10 11.54
CA GLY A 38 15.99 0.09 12.80
C GLY A 38 14.84 1.09 12.80
N TYR A 39 13.75 0.72 13.48
CA TYR A 39 12.56 1.53 13.61
C TYR A 39 12.76 2.56 14.74
N PRO A 40 12.27 3.80 14.62
CA PRO A 40 12.49 4.85 15.63
C PRO A 40 11.99 4.49 17.03
N ALA A 41 11.09 3.50 17.13
CA ALA A 41 10.57 3.01 18.40
C ALA A 41 11.30 1.79 18.98
N ASP A 42 12.38 1.32 18.34
CA ASP A 42 13.12 0.15 18.81
C ASP A 42 13.67 0.39 20.23
N GLY A 43 13.40 -0.55 21.14
CA GLY A 43 13.84 -0.47 22.54
C GLY A 43 13.03 0.49 23.43
N LEU A 44 11.98 1.15 22.91
CA LEU A 44 11.09 1.96 23.74
C LEU A 44 10.19 1.08 24.60
N ASN A 45 9.99 1.49 25.84
CA ASN A 45 8.91 0.95 26.66
C ASN A 45 7.54 1.48 26.15
N PRO A 46 6.42 0.84 26.51
CA PRO A 46 5.12 1.20 25.96
C PRO A 46 4.74 2.68 26.15
N LEU A 47 5.05 3.29 27.29
CA LEU A 47 4.74 4.70 27.56
C LEU A 47 5.50 5.62 26.61
N ARG A 48 6.81 5.41 26.46
CA ARG A 48 7.64 6.22 25.56
C ARG A 48 7.29 6.03 24.09
N PHE A 49 6.80 4.84 23.72
CA PHE A 49 6.27 4.61 22.39
C PHE A 49 5.01 5.45 22.13
N LEU A 50 4.08 5.50 23.10
CA LEU A 50 2.85 6.28 22.97
C LEU A 50 3.12 7.78 22.88
N GLU A 51 4.05 8.31 23.68
CA GLU A 51 4.50 9.71 23.58
C GLU A 51 5.09 10.04 22.20
N LEU A 52 5.91 9.14 21.66
CA LEU A 52 6.45 9.28 20.31
C LEU A 52 5.34 9.24 19.26
N ALA A 53 4.38 8.33 19.39
CA ALA A 53 3.27 8.20 18.46
C ALA A 53 2.40 9.46 18.43
N GLU A 54 2.08 10.05 19.59
CA GLU A 54 1.37 11.33 19.70
C GLU A 54 2.14 12.46 19.00
N THR A 55 3.45 12.56 19.27
CA THR A 55 4.31 13.57 18.64
C THR A 55 4.33 13.45 17.11
N ILE A 56 4.35 12.22 16.59
CA ILE A 56 4.34 11.96 15.14
C ILE A 56 2.98 12.33 14.54
N GLU A 57 1.87 11.99 15.22
CA GLU A 57 0.53 12.33 14.75
C GLU A 57 0.33 13.85 14.65
N GLU A 58 0.86 14.64 15.58
CA GLU A 58 0.74 16.10 15.53
C GLU A 58 1.65 16.77 14.49
N ARG A 59 2.83 16.20 14.22
CA ARG A 59 3.93 16.93 13.56
C ARG A 59 4.34 16.37 12.20
N ASP A 60 3.95 15.14 11.86
CA ASP A 60 4.28 14.49 10.58
C ASP A 60 3.06 14.44 9.65
N SER A 61 3.05 15.30 8.63
CA SER A 61 1.95 15.37 7.65
C SER A 61 1.79 14.11 6.81
N HIS A 62 2.88 13.38 6.54
CA HIS A 62 2.81 12.12 5.82
C HIS A 62 2.15 11.04 6.70
N TYR A 63 2.51 10.98 7.98
CA TYR A 63 1.88 10.06 8.93
C TYR A 63 0.38 10.35 9.10
N LEU A 64 0.00 11.63 9.21
CA LEU A 64 -1.40 12.08 9.21
C LEU A 64 -2.18 11.61 7.97
N GLY A 65 -1.59 11.72 6.78
CA GLY A 65 -2.21 11.26 5.53
C GLY A 65 -2.43 9.74 5.49
N VAL A 66 -1.45 8.96 5.94
CA VAL A 66 -1.55 7.49 6.01
C VAL A 66 -2.60 7.06 7.04
N LEU A 67 -2.59 7.63 8.25
CA LEU A 67 -3.57 7.32 9.29
C LEU A 67 -5.00 7.66 8.85
N SER A 68 -5.21 8.82 8.20
CA SER A 68 -6.51 9.23 7.69
C SER A 68 -7.06 8.26 6.65
N THR A 69 -6.20 7.77 5.75
CA THR A 69 -6.58 6.78 4.73
C THR A 69 -7.00 5.46 5.38
N ARG A 70 -6.22 4.97 6.36
CA ARG A 70 -6.53 3.74 7.09
C ARG A 70 -7.81 3.87 7.92
N LYS A 71 -8.00 4.99 8.62
CA LYS A 71 -9.20 5.27 9.40
C LYS A 71 -10.45 5.24 8.52
N ARG A 72 -10.40 5.87 7.34
CA ARG A 72 -11.50 5.83 6.36
C ARG A 72 -11.77 4.40 5.89
N SER A 73 -10.73 3.65 5.53
CA SER A 73 -10.87 2.27 5.08
C SER A 73 -11.51 1.38 6.16
N VAL A 74 -11.08 1.49 7.42
CA VAL A 74 -11.63 0.71 8.54
C VAL A 74 -13.06 1.13 8.85
N SER A 75 -13.37 2.43 8.82
CA SER A 75 -14.72 2.94 9.10
C SER A 75 -15.79 2.50 8.08
N GLN A 76 -15.37 2.01 6.92
CA GLN A 76 -16.26 1.52 5.86
C GLN A 76 -16.52 0.01 5.96
N ILE A 77 -15.88 -0.69 6.90
CA ILE A 77 -16.11 -2.12 7.13
C ILE A 77 -17.44 -2.29 7.85
N GLU A 78 -18.27 -3.23 7.36
CA GLU A 78 -19.51 -3.62 8.03
C GLU A 78 -19.17 -4.28 9.38
N ILE A 79 -19.73 -3.73 10.47
CA ILE A 79 -19.54 -4.30 11.80
C ILE A 79 -20.57 -5.40 12.00
N THR A 80 -20.10 -6.64 12.14
CA THR A 80 -20.94 -7.82 12.46
C THR A 80 -20.61 -8.32 13.87
N VAL A 81 -21.62 -8.74 14.65
CA VAL A 81 -21.49 -9.28 16.02
C VAL A 81 -21.71 -10.78 16.02
#